data_AF-U4R2I3-F1
#
_entry.id   AF-U4R2I3-F1
#
_cell.length_a   1.000
_cell.length_b   1.000
_cell.length_c   1.000
_cell.angle_alpha   90.00
_cell.angle_beta   90.00
_cell.angle_gamma   90.00
#
_symmetry.space_group_name_H-M   'P 1'
#
loop_
_entity.id
_entity.type
_entity.pdbx_description
1 polymer ?
#
loop_
_entity_poly.entity_id
_entity_poly.type
_entity_poly.pdbx_seq_one_letter_code
_entity_poly.pdbx_strand_id
1 'polypeptide(L)'
;MAIFLQSLSAKLGIATGYNLPQMCGKVFPRKVNWCFWIVAELAAIATNLAEFLGCTLGLYLLFRIPMEVAGLITAVLTFFIVYMGKYGQRVLEGIISILVAVICISYTLEVFLAKPDWTAAGLHVLMPSLPNGEAVMIAVGMLGATVMPHVIFLHSQLVQQRNKGLTDEQKKKHFRLERLDITIAMNIAFIINASMVIVSAAVFYRNGLVVETIEQAHRSLSPLLGAASSGAFGLALIASGLSSSVVGTMAGTTIMQGFVGLKINDNVTRIVTMLPAMLIIILGINPMQALVLSQVVLSFILPVAIIPMLLITKRKDLMGSLVNKPATNVVGWIITSVILAANAVLLVLTFSGGI
;
A
#
# COMPACT_ATOMS: atom_id res chain seq x y z
N MET A 1 -2.64 -10.60 -8.19
CA MET A 1 -1.41 -9.97 -8.76
C MET A 1 -0.40 -9.59 -7.68
N ALA A 2 -0.83 -8.89 -6.61
CA ALA A 2 0.04 -8.51 -5.49
C ALA A 2 0.86 -9.67 -4.89
N ILE A 3 0.22 -10.82 -4.56
CA ILE A 3 0.90 -12.03 -4.05
C ILE A 3 2.08 -12.44 -4.95
N PHE A 4 1.89 -12.39 -6.27
CA PHE A 4 2.91 -12.80 -7.23
C PHE A 4 4.10 -11.83 -7.24
N LEU A 5 3.83 -10.52 -7.33
CA LEU A 5 4.87 -9.48 -7.35
C LEU A 5 5.64 -9.45 -6.03
N GLN A 6 4.94 -9.58 -4.90
CA GLN A 6 5.56 -9.59 -3.58
C GLN A 6 6.38 -10.86 -3.34
N SER A 7 5.91 -12.01 -3.85
CA SER A 7 6.70 -13.24 -3.86
C SER A 7 7.97 -13.10 -4.70
N LEU A 8 7.94 -12.36 -5.82
CA LEU A 8 9.14 -12.09 -6.63
C LEU A 8 10.12 -11.16 -5.92
N SER A 9 9.61 -10.13 -5.24
CA SER A 9 10.44 -9.24 -4.41
C SER A 9 11.11 -10.01 -3.27
N ALA A 10 10.36 -10.84 -2.53
CA ALA A 10 10.89 -11.70 -1.48
C ALA A 10 11.96 -12.65 -2.05
N LYS A 11 11.67 -13.31 -3.18
CA LYS A 11 12.61 -14.19 -3.86
C LYS A 11 13.92 -13.49 -4.22
N LEU A 12 13.85 -12.26 -4.73
CA LEU A 12 15.04 -11.47 -5.05
C LEU A 12 15.88 -11.18 -3.81
N GLY A 13 15.24 -10.78 -2.69
CA GLY A 13 15.92 -10.55 -1.42
C GLY A 13 16.60 -11.81 -0.86
N ILE A 14 15.94 -12.97 -0.97
CA ILE A 14 16.47 -14.26 -0.50
C ILE A 14 17.61 -14.76 -1.38
N ALA A 15 17.48 -14.63 -2.70
CA ALA A 15 18.46 -15.15 -3.64
C ALA A 15 19.75 -14.33 -3.61
N THR A 16 19.61 -13.01 -3.82
CA THR A 16 20.75 -12.10 -4.01
C THR A 16 21.37 -11.64 -2.69
N GLY A 17 20.60 -11.65 -1.59
CA GLY A 17 21.03 -11.06 -0.32
C GLY A 17 21.12 -9.53 -0.36
N TYR A 18 20.53 -8.90 -1.38
CA TYR A 18 20.42 -7.45 -1.54
C TYR A 18 18.94 -7.07 -1.72
N ASN A 19 18.57 -5.86 -1.29
CA ASN A 19 17.24 -5.33 -1.60
C ASN A 19 17.15 -4.91 -3.09
N LEU A 20 15.93 -4.75 -3.60
CA LEU A 20 15.71 -4.40 -5.01
C LEU A 20 16.39 -3.08 -5.41
N PRO A 21 16.30 -1.98 -4.63
CA PRO A 21 17.03 -0.74 -4.93
C PRO A 21 18.55 -0.92 -5.00
N GLN A 22 19.17 -1.69 -4.09
CA GLN A 22 20.61 -2.00 -4.10
C GLN A 22 21.00 -2.80 -5.34
N MET A 23 20.17 -3.76 -5.76
CA MET A 23 20.42 -4.52 -6.99
C MET A 23 20.31 -3.65 -8.22
N CYS A 24 19.32 -2.75 -8.28
CA CYS A 24 19.24 -1.75 -9.34
C CYS A 24 20.50 -0.85 -9.34
N GLY A 25 20.93 -0.41 -8.15
CA GLY A 25 22.18 0.29 -7.88
C GLY A 25 23.42 -0.35 -8.53
N LYS A 26 23.48 -1.69 -8.54
CA LYS A 26 24.59 -2.49 -9.08
C LYS A 26 24.44 -2.84 -10.56
N VAL A 27 23.22 -3.03 -11.04
CA VAL A 27 22.95 -3.54 -12.40
C VAL A 27 22.84 -2.41 -13.42
N PHE A 28 22.29 -1.26 -13.04
CA PHE A 28 22.03 -0.14 -13.95
C PHE A 28 23.08 0.98 -13.81
N PRO A 29 23.29 1.79 -14.87
CA PRO A 29 24.23 2.90 -14.81
C PRO A 29 23.73 4.01 -13.86
N ARG A 30 24.67 4.78 -13.30
CA ARG A 30 24.39 5.81 -12.28
C ARG A 30 23.27 6.80 -12.69
N LYS A 31 23.21 7.21 -13.95
CA LYS A 31 22.17 8.14 -14.45
C LYS A 31 20.75 7.55 -14.32
N VAL A 32 20.60 6.26 -14.62
CA VAL A 32 19.31 5.56 -14.52
C VAL A 32 18.92 5.36 -13.05
N ASN A 33 19.89 5.05 -12.18
CA ASN A 33 19.62 4.92 -10.75
C ASN A 33 19.20 6.24 -10.10
N TRP A 34 19.75 7.37 -10.53
CA TRP A 34 19.26 8.68 -10.10
C TRP A 34 17.81 8.93 -10.54
N CYS A 35 17.45 8.56 -11.77
CA CYS A 35 16.06 8.62 -12.24
C CYS A 35 15.15 7.72 -11.38
N PHE A 36 15.53 6.46 -11.17
CA PHE A 36 14.77 5.53 -10.32
C PHE A 36 14.64 6.03 -8.88
N TRP A 37 15.67 6.67 -8.33
CA TRP A 37 15.61 7.25 -7.01
C TRP A 37 14.57 8.38 -6.92
N ILE A 38 14.61 9.36 -7.84
CA ILE A 38 13.64 10.47 -7.85
C ILE A 38 12.22 9.93 -7.96
N VAL A 39 12.00 9.00 -8.88
CA VAL A 39 10.69 8.39 -9.12
C VAL A 39 10.21 7.62 -7.89
N ALA A 40 11.07 6.82 -7.26
CA ALA A 40 10.70 6.05 -6.07
C ALA A 40 10.47 6.94 -4.84
N GLU A 41 11.23 8.02 -4.68
CA GLU A 41 11.04 9.01 -3.61
C GLU A 41 9.70 9.74 -3.77
N LEU A 42 9.34 10.14 -4.99
CA LEU A 42 8.03 10.72 -5.29
C LEU A 42 6.88 9.74 -4.95
N ALA A 43 7.07 8.43 -5.18
CA ALA A 43 6.08 7.43 -4.79
C ALA A 43 5.94 7.32 -3.28
N ALA A 44 7.06 7.36 -2.54
CA ALA A 44 7.03 7.34 -1.08
C ALA A 44 6.32 8.59 -0.52
N ILE A 45 6.57 9.76 -1.11
CA ILE A 45 5.89 11.02 -0.73
C ILE A 45 4.39 10.95 -1.03
N ALA A 46 3.99 10.53 -2.23
CA ALA A 46 2.59 10.39 -2.61
C ALA A 46 1.87 9.40 -1.69
N THR A 47 2.43 8.21 -1.51
CA THR A 47 1.92 7.21 -0.56
C THR A 47 1.72 7.82 0.83
N ASN A 48 2.75 8.45 1.38
CA ASN A 48 2.69 9.01 2.73
C ASN A 48 1.64 10.13 2.85
N LEU A 49 1.42 10.90 1.78
CA LEU A 49 0.33 11.87 1.71
C LEU A 49 -1.04 11.20 1.89
N ALA A 50 -1.32 10.14 1.14
CA ALA A 50 -2.58 9.41 1.24
C ALA A 50 -2.82 8.85 2.65
N GLU A 51 -1.78 8.26 3.24
CA GLU A 51 -1.84 7.60 4.55
C GLU A 51 -1.96 8.60 5.72
N PHE A 52 -1.23 9.72 5.61
CA PHE A 52 -1.28 10.80 6.58
C PHE A 52 -2.66 11.48 6.60
N LEU A 53 -3.23 11.71 5.41
CA LEU A 53 -4.60 12.22 5.29
C LEU A 53 -5.61 11.24 5.87
N GLY A 54 -5.47 9.94 5.59
CA GLY A 54 -6.34 8.90 6.17
C GLY A 54 -6.35 8.88 7.70
N CYS A 55 -5.17 8.92 8.33
CA CYS A 55 -5.07 8.99 9.79
C CYS A 55 -5.67 10.29 10.35
N THR A 56 -5.36 11.41 9.70
CA THR A 56 -5.85 12.74 10.11
C THR A 56 -7.36 12.83 10.02
N LEU A 57 -7.96 12.31 8.94
CA LEU A 57 -9.41 12.19 8.79
C LEU A 57 -10.01 11.28 9.86
N GLY A 58 -9.39 10.14 10.16
CA GLY A 58 -9.84 9.27 11.24
C GLY A 58 -9.88 9.98 12.61
N LEU A 59 -8.84 10.75 12.95
CA LEU A 59 -8.79 11.56 14.18
C LEU A 59 -9.83 12.69 14.18
N TYR A 60 -9.97 13.40 13.05
CA TYR A 60 -10.98 14.44 12.86
C TYR A 60 -12.39 13.90 13.08
N LEU A 61 -12.69 12.72 12.53
CA LEU A 61 -14.00 12.09 12.61
C LEU A 61 -14.32 11.53 13.99
N LEU A 62 -13.33 10.91 14.66
CA LEU A 62 -13.52 10.25 15.95
C LEU A 62 -13.56 11.24 17.11
N PHE A 63 -12.64 12.19 17.16
CA PHE A 63 -12.51 13.15 18.26
C PHE A 63 -13.15 14.51 18.00
N ARG A 64 -13.65 14.75 16.77
CA ARG A 64 -14.23 16.03 16.33
C ARG A 64 -13.32 17.24 16.57
N ILE A 65 -12.01 17.01 16.50
CA ILE A 65 -10.98 18.05 16.62
C ILE A 65 -10.72 18.71 15.26
N PRO A 66 -10.25 19.97 15.20
CA PRO A 66 -9.91 20.64 13.94
C PRO A 66 -8.87 19.86 13.13
N MET A 67 -8.96 19.91 11.80
CA MET A 67 -8.10 19.13 10.90
C MET A 67 -6.61 19.46 11.05
N GLU A 68 -6.29 20.71 11.35
CA GLU A 68 -4.91 21.17 11.64
C GLU A 68 -4.34 20.48 12.88
N VAL A 69 -5.13 20.41 13.96
CA VAL A 69 -4.73 19.77 15.22
C VAL A 69 -4.63 18.25 15.04
N ALA A 70 -5.58 17.65 14.31
CA ALA A 70 -5.54 16.24 13.95
C ALA A 70 -4.29 15.90 13.14
N GLY A 71 -3.90 16.75 12.18
CA GLY A 71 -2.69 16.58 11.39
C GLY A 71 -1.43 16.64 12.25
N LEU A 72 -1.35 17.60 13.20
CA LEU A 72 -0.23 17.68 14.13
C LEU A 72 -0.11 16.43 15.01
N ILE A 73 -1.24 15.93 15.53
CA ILE A 73 -1.28 14.71 16.34
C ILE A 73 -0.82 13.51 15.50
N THR A 74 -1.30 13.37 14.26
CA THR A 74 -0.84 12.33 13.33
C THR A 74 0.68 12.39 13.14
N ALA A 75 1.24 13.58 12.91
CA ALA A 75 2.68 13.75 12.73
C ALA A 75 3.48 13.31 13.96
N VAL A 76 3.03 13.67 15.17
CA VAL A 76 3.67 13.26 16.42
C VAL A 76 3.57 11.75 16.62
N LEU A 77 2.40 11.15 16.39
CA LEU A 77 2.17 9.71 16.54
C LEU A 77 3.02 8.91 15.56
N THR A 78 3.05 9.29 14.29
CA THR A 78 3.92 8.67 13.29
C THR A 78 5.38 8.79 13.71
N PHE A 79 5.83 9.97 14.12
CA PHE A 79 7.21 10.16 14.56
C PHE A 79 7.57 9.26 15.74
N PHE A 80 6.65 9.11 16.70
CA PHE A 80 6.81 8.26 17.87
C PHE A 80 6.92 6.77 17.49
N ILE A 81 6.02 6.25 16.65
CA ILE A 81 6.05 4.82 16.26
C ILE A 81 7.34 4.50 15.49
N VAL A 82 7.74 5.36 14.56
CA VAL A 82 8.98 5.13 13.79
C VAL A 82 10.23 5.34 14.67
N TYR A 83 10.18 6.20 15.69
CA TYR A 83 11.25 6.29 16.69
C TYR A 83 11.37 4.98 17.49
N MET A 84 10.23 4.33 17.78
CA MET A 84 10.20 3.03 18.45
C MET A 84 10.91 1.92 17.64
N GLY A 85 11.00 2.09 16.31
CA GLY A 85 11.78 1.21 15.43
C GLY A 85 13.26 1.10 15.79
N LYS A 86 13.85 2.09 16.48
CA LYS A 86 15.24 2.02 16.99
C LYS A 86 15.43 0.93 18.05
N TYR A 87 14.37 0.55 18.78
CA TYR A 87 14.42 -0.49 19.82
C TYR A 87 14.33 -1.91 19.26
N GLY A 88 14.17 -2.07 17.94
CA GLY A 88 14.27 -3.34 17.22
C GLY A 88 13.06 -3.66 16.35
N GLN A 89 13.32 -4.39 15.26
CA GLN A 89 12.32 -4.77 14.25
C GLN A 89 11.11 -5.51 14.82
N ARG A 90 11.31 -6.37 15.84
CA ARG A 90 10.22 -7.16 16.46
C ARG A 90 9.16 -6.28 17.12
N VAL A 91 9.57 -5.14 17.71
CA VAL A 91 8.63 -4.21 18.36
C VAL A 91 7.74 -3.56 17.30
N LEU A 92 8.35 -3.12 16.21
CA LEU A 92 7.64 -2.48 15.10
C LEU A 92 6.69 -3.47 14.39
N GLU A 93 7.14 -4.70 14.12
CA GLU A 93 6.26 -5.77 13.59
C GLU A 93 5.09 -6.06 14.53
N GLY A 94 5.31 -6.05 15.86
CA GLY A 94 4.25 -6.21 16.85
C GLY A 94 3.23 -5.08 16.82
N ILE A 95 3.68 -3.81 16.76
CA ILE A 95 2.80 -2.64 16.66
C ILE A 95 1.96 -2.71 15.38
N ILE A 96 2.58 -2.95 14.23
CA ILE A 96 1.87 -3.08 12.95
C ILE A 96 0.85 -4.22 13.00
N SER A 97 1.22 -5.36 13.58
CA SER A 97 0.31 -6.51 13.71
C SER A 97 -0.91 -6.18 14.56
N ILE A 98 -0.75 -5.41 15.65
CA ILE A 98 -1.87 -4.94 16.48
C ILE A 98 -2.75 -3.97 15.69
N LEU A 99 -2.17 -3.01 14.97
CA LEU A 99 -2.94 -2.07 14.15
C LEU A 99 -3.75 -2.80 13.06
N VAL A 100 -3.13 -3.76 12.37
CA VAL A 100 -3.83 -4.61 11.38
C VAL A 100 -4.94 -5.42 12.04
N ALA A 101 -4.71 -5.98 13.24
CA ALA A 101 -5.75 -6.69 13.97
C ALA A 101 -6.94 -5.80 14.31
N VAL A 102 -6.69 -4.54 14.71
CA VAL A 102 -7.75 -3.55 14.96
C VAL A 102 -8.57 -3.27 13.70
N ILE A 103 -7.91 -3.15 12.53
CA ILE A 103 -8.60 -2.97 11.24
C ILE A 103 -9.47 -4.19 10.92
N CYS A 104 -8.92 -5.40 11.06
CA CYS A 104 -9.66 -6.65 10.84
C CYS A 104 -10.91 -6.73 11.72
N ILE A 105 -10.76 -6.45 13.02
CA ILE A 105 -11.87 -6.50 13.99
C ILE A 105 -12.92 -5.45 13.63
N SER A 106 -12.51 -4.22 13.32
CA SER A 106 -13.42 -3.13 12.99
C SER A 106 -14.28 -3.45 11.77
N TYR A 107 -13.66 -3.87 10.65
CA TYR A 107 -14.42 -4.23 9.45
C TYR A 107 -15.24 -5.51 9.60
N THR A 108 -14.76 -6.47 10.40
CA THR A 108 -15.56 -7.66 10.72
C THR A 108 -16.83 -7.28 11.45
N LEU A 109 -16.74 -6.41 12.46
CA LEU A 109 -17.90 -5.90 13.19
C LEU A 109 -18.86 -5.14 12.26
N GLU A 110 -18.33 -4.29 11.37
CA GLU A 110 -19.16 -3.56 10.40
C GLU A 110 -19.91 -4.49 9.45
N VAL A 111 -19.27 -5.55 8.93
CA VAL A 111 -19.93 -6.54 8.06
C VAL A 111 -21.04 -7.28 8.81
N PHE A 112 -20.81 -7.68 10.06
CA PHE A 112 -21.83 -8.33 10.88
C PHE A 112 -23.02 -7.40 11.16
N LEU A 113 -22.76 -6.12 11.42
CA LEU A 113 -23.79 -5.12 11.66
C LEU A 113 -24.58 -4.78 10.38
N ALA A 114 -23.89 -4.70 9.23
CA ALA A 114 -24.47 -4.35 7.95
C ALA A 114 -25.45 -5.41 7.40
N LYS A 115 -25.36 -6.66 7.91
CA LYS A 115 -26.17 -7.81 7.46
C LYS A 115 -26.31 -7.86 5.93
N PRO A 116 -25.20 -7.95 5.19
CA PRO A 116 -25.25 -7.98 3.72
C PRO A 116 -25.94 -9.25 3.22
N ASP A 117 -26.49 -9.17 2.02
CA ASP A 117 -26.98 -10.35 1.32
C ASP A 117 -25.78 -11.16 0.79
N TRP A 118 -25.42 -12.19 1.57
CA TRP A 118 -24.32 -13.10 1.24
C TRP A 118 -24.55 -13.89 -0.06
N THR A 119 -25.81 -14.11 -0.45
CA THR A 119 -26.10 -14.84 -1.69
C THR A 119 -25.78 -14.01 -2.92
N ALA A 120 -26.18 -12.72 -2.91
CA ALA A 120 -25.84 -11.76 -3.95
C ALA A 120 -24.32 -11.50 -4.00
N ALA A 121 -23.67 -11.34 -2.83
CA ALA A 121 -22.22 -11.15 -2.77
C ALA A 121 -21.46 -12.35 -3.35
N GLY A 122 -21.85 -13.58 -3.01
CA GLY A 122 -21.23 -14.80 -3.55
C GLY A 122 -21.42 -14.95 -5.07
N LEU A 123 -22.60 -14.63 -5.58
CA LEU A 123 -22.90 -14.66 -7.02
C LEU A 123 -22.05 -13.68 -7.82
N HIS A 124 -21.91 -12.44 -7.35
CA HIS A 124 -21.12 -11.42 -8.05
C HIS A 124 -19.60 -11.58 -7.90
N VAL A 125 -19.13 -12.34 -6.90
CA VAL A 125 -17.73 -12.78 -6.83
C VAL A 125 -17.42 -13.82 -7.92
N LEU A 126 -18.38 -14.69 -8.24
CA LEU A 126 -18.22 -15.76 -9.24
C LEU A 126 -18.53 -15.29 -10.67
N MET A 127 -19.38 -14.28 -10.85
CA MET A 127 -19.72 -13.67 -12.13
C MET A 127 -19.46 -12.16 -12.12
N PRO A 128 -18.21 -11.72 -12.35
CA PRO A 128 -17.89 -10.31 -12.45
C PRO A 128 -18.53 -9.71 -13.71
N SER A 129 -19.39 -8.71 -13.53
CA SER A 129 -19.92 -7.88 -14.61
C SER A 129 -19.45 -6.43 -14.42
N LEU A 130 -19.01 -5.80 -15.51
CA LEU A 130 -18.61 -4.39 -15.54
C LEU A 130 -19.60 -3.66 -16.45
N PRO A 131 -20.78 -3.25 -15.92
CA PRO A 131 -21.86 -2.71 -16.75
C PRO A 131 -21.54 -1.32 -17.33
N ASN A 132 -20.78 -0.48 -16.62
CA ASN A 132 -20.55 0.93 -16.94
C ASN A 132 -19.05 1.29 -16.97
N GLY A 133 -18.71 2.38 -17.68
CA GLY A 133 -17.34 2.93 -17.71
C GLY A 133 -16.81 3.36 -16.35
N GLU A 134 -17.67 3.89 -15.47
CA GLU A 134 -17.31 4.21 -14.07
C GLU A 134 -16.93 2.96 -13.26
N ALA A 135 -17.64 1.85 -13.46
CA ALA A 135 -17.33 0.59 -12.78
C ALA A 135 -15.95 0.05 -13.21
N VAL A 136 -15.61 0.19 -14.50
CA VAL A 136 -14.26 -0.12 -15.00
C VAL A 136 -13.23 0.79 -14.34
N MET A 137 -13.52 2.09 -14.20
CA MET A 137 -12.62 3.05 -13.57
C MET A 137 -12.36 2.71 -12.09
N ILE A 138 -13.40 2.41 -11.31
CA ILE A 138 -13.27 2.00 -9.91
C ILE A 138 -12.49 0.68 -9.82
N ALA A 139 -12.79 -0.31 -10.66
CA ALA A 139 -12.08 -1.58 -10.67
C ALA A 139 -10.58 -1.41 -10.99
N VAL A 140 -10.25 -0.57 -11.97
CA VAL A 140 -8.88 -0.21 -12.32
C VAL A 140 -8.18 0.55 -11.18
N GLY A 141 -8.87 1.50 -10.55
CA GLY A 141 -8.36 2.23 -9.39
C GLY A 141 -8.07 1.32 -8.20
N MET A 142 -8.98 0.39 -7.90
CA MET A 142 -8.78 -0.65 -6.87
C MET A 142 -7.58 -1.55 -7.22
N LEU A 143 -7.42 -1.97 -8.48
CA LEU A 143 -6.25 -2.73 -8.90
C LEU A 143 -4.95 -1.95 -8.69
N GLY A 144 -4.89 -0.67 -9.07
CA GLY A 144 -3.73 0.20 -8.85
C GLY A 144 -3.38 0.35 -7.37
N ALA A 145 -4.38 0.62 -6.52
CA ALA A 145 -4.22 0.80 -5.09
C ALA A 145 -3.68 -0.47 -4.39
N THR A 146 -4.00 -1.67 -4.89
CA THR A 146 -3.52 -2.93 -4.28
C THR A 146 -2.05 -3.24 -4.55
N VAL A 147 -1.43 -2.63 -5.57
CA VAL A 147 -0.04 -2.89 -5.93
C VAL A 147 0.80 -1.66 -5.64
N MET A 148 1.24 -1.56 -4.39
CA MET A 148 2.07 -0.45 -3.94
C MET A 148 3.57 -0.67 -4.26
N PRO A 149 4.23 0.23 -5.01
CA PRO A 149 5.64 0.09 -5.38
C PRO A 149 6.59 0.09 -4.18
N HIS A 150 6.31 0.92 -3.17
CA HIS A 150 7.17 1.08 -2.00
C HIS A 150 7.22 -0.20 -1.14
N VAL A 151 6.11 -0.95 -1.06
CA VAL A 151 6.05 -2.25 -0.38
C VAL A 151 6.92 -3.27 -1.09
N ILE A 152 6.97 -3.25 -2.43
CA ILE A 152 7.85 -4.13 -3.21
C ILE A 152 9.32 -3.87 -2.81
N PHE A 153 9.75 -2.61 -2.68
CA PHE A 153 11.12 -2.29 -2.25
C PHE A 153 11.38 -2.72 -0.81
N LEU A 154 10.50 -2.34 0.12
CA LEU A 154 10.67 -2.63 1.55
C LEU A 154 10.67 -4.13 1.84
N HIS A 155 9.78 -4.90 1.21
CA HIS A 155 9.66 -6.33 1.45
C HIS A 155 10.97 -7.07 1.11
N SER A 156 11.65 -6.66 0.03
CA SER A 156 12.96 -7.22 -0.31
C SER A 156 14.01 -6.98 0.78
N GLN A 157 13.95 -5.84 1.49
CA GLN A 157 14.84 -5.52 2.61
C GLN A 157 14.49 -6.28 3.88
N LEU A 158 13.20 -6.38 4.24
CA LEU A 158 12.76 -7.10 5.44
C LEU A 158 13.19 -8.57 5.40
N VAL A 159 13.02 -9.20 4.23
CA VAL A 159 13.42 -10.58 4.01
C VAL A 159 14.95 -10.74 3.95
N GLN A 160 15.67 -9.76 3.38
CA GLN A 160 17.14 -9.73 3.36
C GLN A 160 17.72 -9.80 4.78
N GLN A 161 17.18 -9.05 5.74
CA GLN A 161 17.70 -9.04 7.11
C GLN A 161 17.59 -10.40 7.80
N ARG A 162 16.57 -11.20 7.43
CA ARG A 162 16.35 -12.57 7.94
C ARG A 162 17.22 -13.64 7.27
N ASN A 163 17.97 -13.28 6.23
CA ASN A 163 18.69 -14.21 5.34
C ASN A 163 20.21 -14.31 5.60
N LYS A 164 20.72 -13.77 6.72
CA LYS A 164 22.16 -13.75 7.01
C LYS A 164 22.71 -15.17 7.22
N GLY A 165 23.55 -15.65 6.30
CA GLY A 165 24.33 -16.89 6.44
C GLY A 165 23.61 -18.19 6.04
N LEU A 166 22.48 -18.13 5.31
CA LEU A 166 21.74 -19.33 4.91
C LEU A 166 22.36 -20.08 3.72
N THR A 167 22.40 -21.41 3.82
CA THR A 167 22.74 -22.34 2.72
C THR A 167 21.65 -22.34 1.63
N ASP A 168 21.97 -22.78 0.41
CA ASP A 168 21.04 -22.80 -0.72
C ASP A 168 19.72 -23.57 -0.45
N GLU A 169 19.78 -24.69 0.29
CA GLU A 169 18.58 -25.42 0.71
C GLU A 169 17.74 -24.64 1.73
N GLN A 170 18.39 -23.97 2.68
CA GLN A 170 17.71 -23.14 3.68
C GLN A 170 17.05 -21.92 3.03
N LYS A 171 17.68 -21.33 2.01
CA LYS A 171 17.07 -20.27 1.19
C LYS A 171 15.79 -20.73 0.50
N LYS A 172 15.77 -21.95 -0.07
CA LYS A 172 14.57 -22.52 -0.68
C LYS A 172 13.46 -22.78 0.35
N LYS A 173 13.82 -23.27 1.55
CA LYS A 173 12.84 -23.46 2.64
C LYS A 173 12.29 -22.13 3.13
N HIS A 174 13.15 -21.13 3.35
CA HIS A 174 12.77 -19.78 3.73
C HIS A 174 11.82 -19.16 2.70
N PHE A 175 12.11 -19.29 1.40
CA PHE A 175 11.21 -18.82 0.35
C PHE A 175 9.83 -19.49 0.36
N ARG A 176 9.74 -20.79 0.70
CA ARG A 176 8.44 -21.47 0.81
C ARG A 176 7.62 -20.94 1.98
N LEU A 177 8.26 -20.68 3.12
CA LEU A 177 7.61 -20.09 4.30
C LEU A 177 7.17 -18.66 4.01
N GLU A 178 8.05 -17.82 3.47
CA GLU A 178 7.72 -16.44 3.08
C GLU A 178 6.59 -16.40 2.05
N ARG A 179 6.53 -17.35 1.10
CA ARG A 179 5.41 -17.45 0.17
C ARG A 179 4.09 -17.77 0.86
N LEU A 180 4.11 -18.62 1.89
CA LEU A 180 2.93 -18.90 2.70
C LEU A 180 2.49 -17.65 3.47
N ASP A 181 3.42 -16.96 4.12
CA ASP A 181 3.16 -15.74 4.89
C ASP A 181 2.57 -14.63 4.01
N ILE A 182 3.17 -14.37 2.83
CA ILE A 182 2.63 -13.43 1.85
C ILE A 182 1.23 -13.84 1.41
N THR A 183 0.99 -15.14 1.18
CA THR A 183 -0.32 -15.63 0.75
C THR A 183 -1.36 -15.40 1.84
N ILE A 184 -1.05 -15.69 3.10
CA ILE A 184 -1.96 -15.46 4.23
C ILE A 184 -2.24 -13.97 4.39
N ALA A 185 -1.20 -13.13 4.48
CA ALA A 185 -1.34 -11.69 4.68
C ALA A 185 -2.14 -11.00 3.56
N MET A 186 -1.89 -11.36 2.30
CA MET A 186 -2.60 -10.80 1.16
C MET A 186 -4.06 -11.27 1.07
N ASN A 187 -4.38 -12.49 1.52
CA ASN A 187 -5.76 -12.94 1.62
C ASN A 187 -6.51 -12.22 2.73
N ILE A 188 -5.87 -11.94 3.86
CA ILE A 188 -6.45 -11.09 4.92
C ILE A 188 -6.75 -9.69 4.35
N ALA A 189 -5.80 -9.07 3.66
CA ALA A 189 -6.01 -7.78 3.01
C ALA A 189 -7.15 -7.83 1.97
N PHE A 190 -7.25 -8.91 1.19
CA PHE A 190 -8.34 -9.13 0.25
C PHE A 190 -9.71 -9.19 0.96
N ILE A 191 -9.82 -9.93 2.07
CA ILE A 191 -11.06 -10.02 2.85
C ILE A 191 -11.45 -8.63 3.37
N ILE A 192 -10.51 -7.87 3.93
CA ILE A 192 -10.78 -6.52 4.43
C ILE A 192 -11.27 -5.59 3.30
N ASN A 193 -10.59 -5.60 2.15
CA ASN A 193 -11.00 -4.79 1.00
C ASN A 193 -12.37 -5.20 0.46
N ALA A 194 -12.68 -6.50 0.43
CA ALA A 194 -13.99 -7.00 0.06
C ALA A 194 -15.06 -6.55 1.08
N SER A 195 -14.76 -6.63 2.38
CA SER A 195 -15.62 -6.15 3.46
C SER A 195 -15.93 -4.66 3.30
N MET A 196 -14.94 -3.81 2.99
CA MET A 196 -15.17 -2.38 2.74
C MET A 196 -16.18 -2.14 1.62
N VAL A 197 -16.03 -2.84 0.48
CA VAL A 197 -16.95 -2.71 -0.65
C VAL A 197 -18.35 -3.23 -0.31
N ILE A 198 -18.44 -4.36 0.38
CA ILE A 198 -19.72 -4.96 0.79
C ILE A 198 -20.46 -4.05 1.77
N VAL A 199 -19.77 -3.49 2.78
CA VAL A 199 -20.36 -2.54 3.73
C VAL A 199 -20.82 -1.27 3.01
N SER A 200 -19.99 -0.72 2.12
CA SER A 200 -20.35 0.44 1.31
C SER A 200 -21.61 0.19 0.48
N ALA A 201 -21.72 -0.97 -0.18
CA ALA A 201 -22.91 -1.34 -0.94
C ALA A 201 -24.15 -1.59 -0.05
N ALA A 202 -23.99 -2.31 1.06
CA ALA A 202 -25.11 -2.65 1.94
C ALA A 202 -25.67 -1.43 2.69
N VAL A 203 -24.80 -0.47 3.04
CA VAL A 203 -25.14 0.69 3.86
C VAL A 203 -25.46 1.93 3.02
N PHE A 204 -24.67 2.25 1.99
CA PHE A 204 -24.86 3.49 1.23
C PHE A 204 -25.73 3.27 -0.01
N TYR A 205 -25.42 2.26 -0.82
CA TYR A 205 -26.13 2.00 -2.08
C TYR A 205 -27.58 1.57 -1.83
N ARG A 206 -27.83 0.71 -0.84
CA ARG A 206 -29.19 0.29 -0.46
C ARG A 206 -30.09 1.44 0.00
N ASN A 207 -29.51 2.47 0.61
CA ASN A 207 -30.22 3.64 1.10
C ASN A 207 -30.26 4.80 0.09
N GLY A 208 -29.76 4.60 -1.13
CA GLY A 208 -29.75 5.62 -2.19
C GLY A 208 -28.85 6.82 -1.89
N LEU A 209 -27.87 6.66 -0.97
CA LEU A 209 -26.97 7.75 -0.58
C LEU A 209 -25.78 7.79 -1.55
N VAL A 210 -25.64 8.89 -2.28
CA VAL A 210 -24.42 9.20 -3.03
C VAL A 210 -23.40 9.76 -2.03
N VAL A 211 -22.37 8.97 -1.73
CA VAL A 211 -21.31 9.34 -0.79
C VAL A 211 -20.08 9.72 -1.58
N GLU A 212 -19.78 11.02 -1.61
CA GLU A 212 -18.63 11.56 -2.35
C GLU A 212 -17.43 11.84 -1.42
N THR A 213 -17.66 11.86 -0.11
CA THR A 213 -16.65 12.20 0.90
C THR A 213 -16.58 11.19 2.04
N ILE A 214 -15.39 10.99 2.60
CA ILE A 214 -15.16 10.11 3.75
C ILE A 214 -15.94 10.61 4.98
N GLU A 215 -16.12 11.93 5.09
CA GLU A 215 -16.93 12.56 6.13
C GLU A 215 -18.41 12.18 6.02
N GLN A 216 -18.97 12.19 4.80
CA GLN A 216 -20.34 11.74 4.56
C GLN A 216 -20.49 10.24 4.85
N ALA A 217 -19.49 9.42 4.48
CA ALA A 217 -19.50 7.99 4.80
C ALA A 217 -19.61 7.76 6.31
N HIS A 218 -18.74 8.38 7.09
CA HIS A 218 -18.71 8.27 8.55
C HIS A 218 -19.99 8.82 9.21
N ARG A 219 -20.49 9.98 8.77
CA ARG A 219 -21.75 10.53 9.31
C ARG A 219 -22.96 9.65 8.99
N SER A 220 -22.95 8.97 7.86
CA SER A 220 -24.03 8.06 7.44
C SER A 220 -23.95 6.69 8.13
N LEU A 221 -22.76 6.28 8.58
CA LEU A 221 -22.57 5.04 9.35
C LEU A 221 -23.24 5.10 10.74
N SER A 222 -23.20 6.25 11.42
CA SER A 222 -23.79 6.40 12.76
C SER A 222 -25.31 6.16 12.83
N PRO A 223 -26.17 6.72 11.94
CA PRO A 223 -27.60 6.46 11.98
C PRO A 223 -27.98 5.08 11.45
N LEU A 224 -27.19 4.48 10.56
CA LEU A 224 -27.53 3.22 9.90
C LEU A 224 -27.04 1.98 10.66
N LEU A 225 -25.88 2.06 11.30
CA LEU A 225 -25.24 0.94 12.02
C LEU A 225 -24.98 1.23 13.51
N GLY A 226 -25.32 2.42 13.99
CA GLY A 226 -25.14 2.85 15.38
C GLY A 226 -23.80 3.54 15.64
N ALA A 227 -23.70 4.20 16.81
CA ALA A 227 -22.52 4.98 17.20
C ALA A 227 -21.23 4.14 17.31
N ALA A 228 -21.36 2.84 17.63
CA ALA A 228 -20.24 1.91 17.68
C ALA A 228 -19.58 1.68 16.30
N SER A 229 -20.36 1.71 15.22
CA SER A 229 -19.86 1.53 13.85
C SER A 229 -19.06 2.74 13.37
N SER A 230 -19.56 3.94 13.65
CA SER A 230 -18.83 5.19 13.37
C SER A 230 -17.47 5.22 14.08
N GLY A 231 -17.43 4.80 15.35
CA GLY A 231 -16.19 4.70 16.12
C GLY A 231 -15.22 3.65 15.58
N ALA A 232 -15.73 2.47 15.18
CA ALA A 232 -14.93 1.42 14.57
C ALA A 232 -14.30 1.86 13.24
N PHE A 233 -15.07 2.53 12.38
CA PHE A 233 -14.57 3.07 11.11
C PHE A 233 -13.47 4.12 11.33
N GLY A 234 -13.68 5.08 12.22
CA GLY A 234 -12.68 6.09 12.57
C GLY A 234 -11.40 5.47 13.14
N LEU A 235 -11.54 4.48 14.03
CA LEU A 235 -10.42 3.75 14.60
C LEU A 235 -9.65 2.94 13.53
N ALA A 236 -10.36 2.32 12.58
CA ALA A 236 -9.75 1.61 11.46
C ALA A 236 -8.97 2.56 10.54
N LEU A 237 -9.49 3.75 10.25
CA LEU A 237 -8.78 4.79 9.48
C LEU A 237 -7.50 5.25 10.17
N ILE A 238 -7.56 5.51 11.49
CA ILE A 238 -6.37 5.87 12.28
C ILE A 238 -5.34 4.74 12.24
N ALA A 239 -5.78 3.50 12.51
CA ALA A 239 -4.89 2.35 12.55
C ALA A 239 -4.24 2.06 11.19
N SER A 240 -5.01 2.19 10.11
CA SER A 240 -4.52 2.03 8.73
C SER A 240 -3.48 3.09 8.38
N GLY A 241 -3.79 4.37 8.61
CA GLY A 241 -2.88 5.47 8.30
C GLY A 241 -1.58 5.43 9.12
N LEU A 242 -1.65 5.10 10.42
CA LEU A 242 -0.46 4.95 11.27
C LEU A 242 0.40 3.76 10.85
N SER A 243 -0.21 2.60 10.60
CA SER A 243 0.50 1.40 10.18
C SER A 243 1.25 1.64 8.87
N SER A 244 0.56 2.24 7.90
CA SER A 244 1.11 2.44 6.57
C SER A 244 2.16 3.55 6.53
N SER A 245 1.99 4.65 7.28
CA SER A 245 3.00 5.73 7.34
C SER A 245 4.34 5.26 7.91
N VAL A 246 4.31 4.30 8.86
CA VAL A 246 5.51 3.64 9.38
C VAL A 246 6.20 2.80 8.29
N VAL A 247 5.42 2.08 7.49
CA VAL A 247 5.91 1.29 6.35
C VAL A 247 6.47 2.20 5.25
N GLY A 248 5.79 3.29 4.92
CA GLY A 248 6.21 4.29 3.94
C GLY A 248 7.54 4.95 4.30
N THR A 249 7.72 5.34 5.56
CA THR A 249 9.00 5.92 6.04
C THR A 249 10.15 4.91 6.00
N MET A 250 9.91 3.64 6.34
CA MET A 250 10.92 2.58 6.17
C MET A 250 11.26 2.35 4.69
N ALA A 251 10.26 2.37 3.80
CA ALA A 251 10.49 2.22 2.37
C ALA A 251 11.30 3.39 1.80
N GLY A 252 11.03 4.63 2.23
CA GLY A 252 11.79 5.81 1.82
C GLY A 252 13.27 5.69 2.17
N THR A 253 13.61 5.29 3.41
CA THR A 253 15.02 5.08 3.80
C THR A 253 15.68 3.95 3.01
N THR A 254 14.95 2.85 2.74
CA THR A 254 15.39 1.76 1.84
C THR A 254 15.71 2.25 0.43
N ILE A 255 14.84 3.07 -0.15
CA ILE A 255 14.97 3.62 -1.51
C ILE A 255 16.19 4.53 -1.58
N MET A 256 16.34 5.48 -0.64
CA MET A 256 17.45 6.43 -0.61
C MET A 256 18.81 5.75 -0.47
N GLN A 257 18.92 4.79 0.46
CA GLN A 257 20.16 4.07 0.70
C GLN A 257 20.48 3.10 -0.46
N GLY A 258 19.47 2.49 -1.08
CA GLY A 258 19.70 1.46 -2.07
C GLY A 258 20.01 1.97 -3.48
N PHE A 259 19.32 3.00 -3.98
CA PHE A 259 19.56 3.49 -5.34
C PHE A 259 20.81 4.37 -5.47
N VAL A 260 21.05 5.27 -4.49
CA VAL A 260 22.10 6.30 -4.58
C VAL A 260 23.19 6.11 -3.52
N GLY A 261 22.98 5.26 -2.52
CA GLY A 261 23.94 5.07 -1.43
C GLY A 261 24.00 6.22 -0.44
N LEU A 262 23.00 7.13 -0.46
CA LEU A 262 22.93 8.28 0.43
C LEU A 262 22.49 7.82 1.82
N LYS A 263 23.40 7.91 2.80
CA LYS A 263 23.10 7.70 4.22
C LYS A 263 22.58 9.00 4.83
N ILE A 264 21.32 9.31 4.55
CA ILE A 264 20.63 10.43 5.19
C ILE A 264 20.05 9.94 6.52
N ASN A 265 20.05 10.82 7.54
CA ASN A 265 19.51 10.52 8.85
C ASN A 265 18.00 10.29 8.72
N ASP A 266 17.47 9.21 9.32
CA ASP A 266 16.06 8.82 9.23
C ASP A 266 15.11 9.99 9.55
N ASN A 267 15.50 10.87 10.49
CA ASN A 267 14.71 12.04 10.86
C ASN A 267 14.52 13.04 9.72
N VAL A 268 15.53 13.21 8.86
CA VAL A 268 15.47 14.14 7.71
C VAL A 268 14.55 13.57 6.63
N THR A 269 14.70 12.29 6.29
CA THR A 269 13.81 11.61 5.36
C THR A 269 12.36 11.69 5.82
N ARG A 270 12.10 11.48 7.12
CA ARG A 270 10.78 11.61 7.73
C ARG A 270 10.18 13.01 7.55
N ILE A 271 10.95 14.06 7.81
CA ILE A 271 10.48 15.44 7.63
C ILE A 271 10.16 15.68 6.16
N VAL A 272 11.07 15.32 5.25
CA VAL A 272 10.89 15.52 3.80
C VAL A 272 9.64 14.79 3.28
N THR A 273 9.36 13.57 3.75
CA THR A 273 8.19 12.81 3.29
C THR A 273 6.88 13.25 3.93
N MET A 274 6.88 13.79 5.16
CA MET A 274 5.67 14.28 5.84
C MET A 274 5.32 15.73 5.53
N LEU A 275 6.32 16.55 5.18
CA LEU A 275 6.15 17.99 4.96
C LEU A 275 5.11 18.31 3.87
N PRO A 276 5.07 17.63 2.70
CA PRO A 276 4.03 17.88 1.69
C PRO A 276 2.62 17.68 2.22
N ALA A 277 2.41 16.64 3.03
CA ALA A 277 1.10 16.36 3.62
C ALA A 277 0.69 17.43 4.65
N MET A 278 1.63 17.87 5.49
CA MET A 278 1.35 18.98 6.42
C MET A 278 1.05 20.29 5.70
N LEU A 279 1.78 20.61 4.63
CA LEU A 279 1.52 21.82 3.83
C LEU A 279 0.12 21.80 3.21
N ILE A 280 -0.31 20.67 2.66
CA ILE A 280 -1.65 20.53 2.06
C ILE A 280 -2.75 20.81 3.10
N ILE A 281 -2.57 20.33 4.34
CA ILE A 281 -3.53 20.57 5.43
C ILE A 281 -3.52 22.03 5.87
N ILE A 282 -2.34 22.63 6.08
CA ILE A 282 -2.20 24.02 6.52
C ILE A 282 -2.76 25.00 5.47
N LEU A 283 -2.58 24.67 4.19
CA LEU A 283 -3.10 25.46 3.07
C LEU A 283 -4.60 25.27 2.83
N GLY A 284 -5.26 24.36 3.57
CA GLY A 284 -6.69 24.08 3.42
C GLY A 284 -7.07 23.47 2.06
N ILE A 285 -6.11 22.82 1.37
CA ILE A 285 -6.36 22.16 0.09
C ILE A 285 -7.27 20.95 0.33
N ASN A 286 -8.18 20.67 -0.60
CA ASN A 286 -9.12 19.57 -0.48
C ASN A 286 -8.37 18.21 -0.34
N PRO A 287 -8.52 17.50 0.81
CA PRO A 287 -7.86 16.23 1.07
C PRO A 287 -8.16 15.15 0.04
N MET A 288 -9.37 15.12 -0.51
CA MET A 288 -9.78 14.11 -1.48
C MET A 288 -9.07 14.31 -2.82
N GLN A 289 -8.91 15.55 -3.27
CA GLN A 289 -8.15 15.85 -4.49
C GLN A 289 -6.68 15.48 -4.32
N ALA A 290 -6.10 15.77 -3.16
CA ALA A 290 -4.73 15.37 -2.81
C ALA A 290 -4.58 13.84 -2.78
N LEU A 291 -5.57 13.13 -2.26
CA LEU A 291 -5.61 11.66 -2.23
C LEU A 291 -5.64 11.06 -3.64
N VAL A 292 -6.52 11.58 -4.51
CA VAL A 292 -6.63 11.13 -5.91
C VAL A 292 -5.36 11.43 -6.70
N LEU A 293 -4.81 12.64 -6.57
CA LEU A 293 -3.56 13.04 -7.22
C LEU A 293 -2.39 12.13 -6.80
N SER A 294 -2.33 11.76 -5.53
CA SER A 294 -1.34 10.80 -5.03
C SER A 294 -1.45 9.44 -5.75
N GLN A 295 -2.66 8.94 -5.97
CA GLN A 295 -2.86 7.67 -6.69
C GLN A 295 -2.39 7.77 -8.14
N VAL A 296 -2.67 8.89 -8.82
CA VAL A 296 -2.21 9.15 -10.19
C VAL A 296 -0.68 9.14 -10.27
N VAL A 297 -0.01 9.79 -9.32
CA VAL A 297 1.46 9.77 -9.22
C VAL A 297 1.96 8.33 -9.04
N LEU A 298 1.33 7.54 -8.17
CA LEU A 298 1.70 6.15 -7.92
C LEU A 298 1.56 5.26 -9.17
N SER A 299 0.53 5.50 -9.99
CA SER A 299 0.29 4.81 -11.27
C SER A 299 1.44 4.97 -12.26
N PHE A 300 2.05 6.16 -12.34
CA PHE A 300 3.22 6.41 -13.19
C PHE A 300 4.49 5.70 -12.70
N ILE A 301 4.59 5.47 -11.39
CA ILE A 301 5.81 4.98 -10.74
C ILE A 301 5.86 3.46 -10.71
N LEU A 302 4.70 2.81 -10.68
CA LEU A 302 4.59 1.36 -10.58
C LEU A 302 5.40 0.57 -11.64
N PRO A 303 5.43 0.94 -12.93
CA PRO A 303 6.25 0.27 -13.94
C PRO A 303 7.74 0.31 -13.62
N VAL A 304 8.20 1.42 -13.04
CA VAL A 304 9.61 1.65 -12.68
C VAL A 304 10.05 0.73 -11.54
N ALA A 305 9.13 0.24 -10.71
CA ALA A 305 9.43 -0.79 -9.71
C ALA A 305 9.37 -2.21 -10.27
N ILE A 306 8.35 -2.52 -11.09
CA ILE A 306 8.10 -3.90 -11.55
C ILE A 306 9.07 -4.33 -12.65
N ILE A 307 9.37 -3.46 -13.61
CA ILE A 307 10.20 -3.81 -14.78
C ILE A 307 11.63 -4.22 -14.36
N PRO A 308 12.37 -3.43 -13.55
CA PRO A 308 13.70 -3.82 -13.09
C PRO A 308 13.68 -5.13 -12.30
N MET A 309 12.66 -5.33 -11.46
CA MET A 309 12.50 -6.57 -10.72
C MET A 309 12.35 -7.79 -11.64
N LEU A 310 11.52 -7.71 -12.69
CA LEU A 310 11.39 -8.81 -13.66
C LEU A 310 12.70 -9.08 -14.42
N LEU A 311 13.43 -8.03 -14.81
CA LEU A 311 14.71 -8.16 -15.48
C LEU A 311 15.77 -8.82 -14.59
N ILE A 312 15.87 -8.40 -13.32
CA ILE A 312 16.84 -8.94 -12.35
C ILE A 312 16.46 -10.38 -11.98
N THR A 313 15.17 -10.67 -11.79
CA THR A 313 14.70 -12.01 -11.39
C THR A 313 14.85 -13.08 -12.50
N LYS A 314 15.01 -12.66 -13.75
CA LYS A 314 15.31 -13.53 -14.90
C LYS A 314 16.79 -13.88 -15.03
N ARG A 315 17.69 -13.08 -14.45
CA ARG A 315 19.15 -13.22 -14.59
C ARG A 315 19.70 -14.36 -13.72
N LYS A 316 20.19 -15.43 -14.37
CA LYS A 316 20.78 -16.61 -13.70
C LYS A 316 22.04 -16.27 -12.90
N ASP A 317 22.82 -15.33 -13.40
CA ASP A 317 24.05 -14.83 -12.77
C ASP A 317 23.80 -14.15 -11.43
N LEU A 318 22.61 -13.55 -11.23
CA LEU A 318 22.26 -12.86 -9.99
C LEU A 318 21.44 -13.75 -9.04
N MET A 319 20.52 -14.56 -9.58
CA MET A 319 19.56 -15.34 -8.80
C MET A 319 20.05 -16.74 -8.40
N GLY A 320 21.08 -17.27 -9.07
CA GLY A 320 21.57 -18.63 -8.82
C GLY A 320 20.46 -19.68 -8.93
N SER A 321 20.28 -20.47 -7.87
CA SER A 321 19.31 -21.58 -7.81
C SER A 321 17.84 -21.13 -7.78
N LEU A 322 17.58 -19.86 -7.43
CA LEU A 322 16.25 -19.28 -7.29
C LEU A 322 15.81 -18.47 -8.53
N VAL A 323 16.43 -18.67 -9.69
CA VAL A 323 16.05 -17.96 -10.92
C VAL A 323 14.59 -18.23 -11.32
N ASN A 324 13.94 -17.24 -11.93
CA ASN A 324 12.60 -17.43 -12.44
C ASN A 324 12.57 -18.46 -13.58
N LYS A 325 11.61 -19.38 -13.50
CA LYS A 325 11.26 -20.28 -14.61
C LYS A 325 10.64 -19.48 -15.75
N PRO A 326 10.72 -19.95 -17.01
CA PRO A 326 10.14 -19.25 -18.16
C PRO A 326 8.63 -18.99 -17.98
N ALA A 327 7.88 -19.94 -17.43
CA ALA A 327 6.46 -19.77 -17.11
C ALA A 327 6.21 -18.62 -16.12
N THR A 328 7.01 -18.53 -15.05
CA THR A 328 6.93 -17.42 -14.07
C THR A 328 7.24 -16.09 -14.74
N ASN A 329 8.22 -16.04 -15.63
CA ASN A 329 8.54 -14.82 -16.36
C ASN A 329 7.40 -14.38 -17.29
N VAL A 330 6.79 -15.31 -18.04
CA VAL A 330 5.63 -15.02 -18.90
C VAL A 330 4.47 -14.48 -18.08
N VAL A 331 4.12 -15.13 -16.96
CA VAL A 331 3.07 -14.64 -16.05
C VAL A 331 3.41 -13.24 -15.51
N GLY A 332 4.67 -12.99 -15.14
CA GLY A 332 5.11 -11.67 -14.69
C GLY A 332 4.93 -10.58 -15.73
N TRP A 333 5.28 -10.85 -16.99
CA TRP A 333 5.06 -9.91 -18.09
C TRP A 333 3.58 -9.69 -18.37
N ILE A 334 2.75 -10.74 -18.35
CA ILE A 334 1.29 -10.60 -18.50
C ILE A 334 0.71 -9.70 -17.41
N ILE A 335 1.05 -9.96 -16.14
CA ILE A 335 0.58 -9.13 -15.01
C ILE A 335 1.06 -7.69 -15.17
N THR A 336 2.31 -7.49 -15.56
CA THR A 336 2.88 -6.14 -15.77
C THR A 336 2.17 -5.41 -16.89
N SER A 337 1.87 -6.08 -18.01
CA SER A 337 1.12 -5.51 -19.12
C SER A 337 -0.31 -5.13 -18.72
N VAL A 338 -1.00 -5.98 -17.95
CA VAL A 338 -2.35 -5.66 -17.45
C VAL A 338 -2.32 -4.45 -16.51
N ILE A 339 -1.35 -4.40 -15.59
CA ILE A 339 -1.16 -3.27 -14.69
C ILE A 339 -0.85 -1.99 -15.48
N LEU A 340 0.05 -2.06 -16.46
CA LEU A 340 0.40 -0.93 -17.33
C LEU A 340 -0.81 -0.43 -18.12
N ALA A 341 -1.59 -1.33 -18.71
CA ALA A 341 -2.80 -0.99 -19.45
C ALA A 341 -3.85 -0.34 -18.54
N ALA A 342 -4.08 -0.91 -17.36
CA ALA A 342 -5.00 -0.37 -16.36
C ALA A 342 -4.56 1.04 -15.92
N ASN A 343 -3.28 1.24 -15.60
CA ASN A 343 -2.77 2.56 -15.26
C ASN A 343 -2.85 3.55 -16.43
N ALA A 344 -2.57 3.11 -17.66
CA ALA A 344 -2.73 3.98 -18.84
C ALA A 344 -4.18 4.44 -19.02
N VAL A 345 -5.16 3.55 -18.81
CA VAL A 345 -6.58 3.92 -18.81
C VAL A 345 -6.89 4.94 -17.71
N LEU A 346 -6.40 4.73 -16.48
CA LEU A 346 -6.60 5.66 -15.37
C LEU A 346 -6.03 7.05 -15.69
N LEU A 347 -4.84 7.10 -16.32
CA LEU A 347 -4.22 8.35 -16.74
C LEU A 347 -5.04 9.07 -17.82
N VAL A 348 -5.45 8.35 -18.86
CA VAL A 348 -6.29 8.94 -19.92
C VAL A 348 -7.55 9.52 -19.31
N LEU A 349 -8.21 8.80 -18.40
CA LEU A 349 -9.43 9.26 -17.73
C LEU A 349 -9.19 10.48 -16.84
N THR A 350 -8.08 10.51 -16.12
CA THR A 350 -7.69 11.66 -15.29
C THR A 350 -7.46 12.90 -16.14
N PHE A 351 -6.77 12.78 -17.29
CA PHE A 351 -6.45 13.91 -18.15
C PHE A 351 -7.60 14.30 -19.10
N SER A 352 -8.55 13.40 -19.38
CA SER A 352 -9.74 13.69 -20.18
C SER A 352 -10.88 14.35 -19.38
N GLY A 353 -10.66 14.66 -18.09
CA GLY A 353 -11.65 15.30 -17.21
C GLY A 353 -12.78 14.38 -16.77
N GLY A 354 -12.54 13.06 -16.72
CA GLY A 354 -13.49 12.09 -16.16
C GLY A 354 -13.43 11.96 -14.63
N ILE A 355 -12.61 12.79 -13.96
CA ILE A 355 -12.35 12.83 -12.52
C ILE A 355 -12.38 14.29 -12.06
#